data_AF-A9DYQ1-F1
#
_entry.id   AF-A9DYQ1-F1
#
_cell.length_a   1.000
_cell.length_b   1.000
_cell.length_c   1.000
_cell.angle_alpha   90.00
_cell.angle_beta   90.00
_cell.angle_gamma   90.00
#
_symmetry.space_group_name_H-M   'P 1'
#
loop_
_entity.id
_entity.type
_entity.pdbx_description
1 polymer ?
#
loop_
_entity_poly.entity_id
_entity_poly.type
_entity_poly.pdbx_seq_one_letter_code
_entity_poly.pdbx_strand_id
1 'polypeptide(L)'
;MKKAHHIFTLLIVSVLFISCENSTTIKKPEDVGKHAMTILKKMDKLSKEEYIKALFTLEDVKAFGKENADKISERGLKEIEDLTPEKYNANMERTFNKLKESADKYGIVWKDITYEDYTFEEREQDNIKGTRGTLSFKHDDKPYTIRLSALIMKDKSYKLIGMSGFREN
;
A
#
# COMPACT_ATOMS: atom_id res chain seq x y z
N MET A 1 13.15 17.13 61.95
CA MET A 1 12.06 17.74 61.16
C MET A 1 12.34 17.52 59.67
N LYS A 2 11.44 16.78 59.00
CA LYS A 2 11.06 16.76 57.56
C LYS A 2 12.17 17.03 56.52
N LYS A 3 12.74 16.00 55.86
CA LYS A 3 12.30 15.42 54.56
C LYS A 3 11.86 16.48 53.52
N ALA A 4 12.77 16.86 52.61
CA ALA A 4 12.47 17.52 51.34
C ALA A 4 13.16 16.68 50.24
N HIS A 5 12.43 15.69 49.71
CA HIS A 5 11.77 15.73 48.41
C HIS A 5 12.72 15.37 47.25
N HIS A 6 12.79 14.06 46.99
CA HIS A 6 12.81 13.54 45.62
C HIS A 6 11.79 14.32 44.79
N ILE A 7 12.21 14.91 43.67
CA ILE A 7 11.45 15.10 42.42
C ILE A 7 12.49 15.62 41.41
N PHE A 8 13.13 14.70 40.70
CA PHE A 8 13.60 14.96 39.34
C PHE A 8 13.43 13.67 38.55
N THR A 9 12.17 13.23 38.51
CA THR A 9 11.69 12.17 37.63
C THR A 9 10.55 12.78 36.84
N LEU A 10 10.83 13.38 35.69
CA LEU A 10 9.89 13.46 34.58
C LEU A 10 10.58 14.06 33.36
N LEU A 11 10.13 13.61 32.18
CA LEU A 11 10.45 14.14 30.85
C LEU A 11 11.86 13.84 30.35
N ILE A 12 12.02 12.69 29.70
CA ILE A 12 12.53 12.53 28.32
C ILE A 12 12.63 11.01 28.10
N VAL A 13 11.48 10.36 27.89
CA VAL A 13 11.36 9.21 26.95
C VAL A 13 9.89 9.17 26.53
N SER A 14 9.37 10.29 26.04
CA SER A 14 8.31 10.28 25.03
C SER A 14 8.94 9.84 23.70
N VAL A 15 9.43 8.60 23.66
CA VAL A 15 9.33 7.80 22.45
C VAL A 15 7.83 7.51 22.40
N LEU A 16 7.00 8.41 21.86
CA LEU A 16 6.75 8.47 20.42
C LEU A 16 6.86 7.07 19.80
N PHE A 17 6.20 6.10 20.44
CA PHE A 17 5.41 5.10 19.75
C PHE A 17 4.35 5.87 18.93
N ILE A 18 4.82 6.49 17.85
CA ILE A 18 4.04 6.69 16.64
C ILE A 18 3.84 5.27 16.10
N SER A 19 3.04 4.48 16.81
CA SER A 19 2.20 3.48 16.16
C SER A 19 1.17 4.29 15.40
N CYS A 20 1.61 4.89 14.29
CA CYS A 20 0.69 5.42 13.31
C CYS A 20 -0.05 4.21 12.75
N GLU A 21 -1.25 3.99 13.28
CA GLU A 21 -2.35 3.32 12.58
C GLU A 21 -2.58 4.03 11.23
N ASN A 22 -1.70 3.81 10.27
CA ASN A 22 -1.82 4.46 8.97
C ASN A 22 -2.25 3.43 7.94
N SER A 23 -3.45 2.88 8.12
CA SER A 23 -4.30 2.74 6.95
C SER A 23 -4.74 4.17 6.58
N THR A 24 -3.84 4.92 5.92
CA THR A 24 -4.14 6.29 5.52
C THR A 24 -5.36 6.21 4.61
N THR A 25 -6.49 6.71 5.09
CA THR A 25 -7.72 6.66 4.32
C THR A 25 -7.59 7.67 3.19
N ILE A 26 -7.31 7.18 1.99
CA ILE A 26 -7.12 8.01 0.81
C ILE A 26 -8.51 8.48 0.36
N LYS A 27 -8.77 9.79 0.34
CA LYS A 27 -10.10 10.33 -0.01
C LYS A 27 -10.22 10.78 -1.46
N LYS A 28 -9.09 10.90 -2.16
CA LYS A 28 -9.03 11.36 -3.55
C LYS A 28 -8.23 10.35 -4.37
N PRO A 29 -8.67 10.00 -5.59
CA PRO A 29 -7.95 9.02 -6.40
C PRO A 29 -6.53 9.50 -6.75
N GLU A 30 -6.32 10.80 -6.94
CA GLU A 30 -5.01 11.38 -7.24
C GLU A 30 -3.97 11.14 -6.11
N ASP A 31 -4.44 10.98 -4.87
CA ASP A 31 -3.58 10.74 -3.72
C ASP A 31 -3.16 9.25 -3.60
N VAL A 32 -3.74 8.34 -4.38
CA VAL A 32 -3.29 6.93 -4.47
C VAL A 32 -1.85 6.86 -4.98
N GLY A 33 -1.51 7.64 -6.01
CA GLY A 33 -0.14 7.72 -6.53
C GLY A 33 0.87 8.20 -5.49
N LYS A 34 0.52 9.25 -4.72
CA LYS A 34 1.38 9.78 -3.65
C LYS A 34 1.55 8.79 -2.50
N HIS A 35 0.49 8.07 -2.15
CA HIS A 35 0.57 7.02 -1.12
C HIS A 35 1.49 5.89 -1.57
N ALA A 36 1.32 5.38 -2.80
CA ALA A 36 2.20 4.37 -3.38
C ALA A 36 3.66 4.86 -3.43
N MET A 37 3.90 6.11 -3.82
CA MET A 37 5.23 6.73 -3.80
C MET A 37 5.88 6.68 -2.41
N THR A 38 5.09 6.91 -1.36
CA THR A 38 5.57 6.85 0.03
C THR A 38 6.01 5.43 0.43
N ILE A 39 5.32 4.41 -0.07
CA ILE A 39 5.70 3.00 0.12
C ILE A 39 6.97 2.69 -0.69
N LEU A 40 6.99 3.06 -1.97
CA LEU A 40 8.11 2.82 -2.88
C LEU A 40 9.41 3.40 -2.32
N LYS A 41 9.40 4.64 -1.82
CA LYS A 41 10.59 5.27 -1.20
C LYS A 41 11.17 4.55 0.00
N LYS A 42 10.43 3.60 0.59
CA LYS A 42 10.85 2.81 1.75
C LYS A 42 11.23 1.37 1.38
N MET A 43 11.11 0.96 0.11
CA MET A 43 11.29 -0.43 -0.33
C MET A 43 12.65 -1.04 0.05
N ASP A 44 13.72 -0.25 0.10
CA ASP A 44 15.05 -0.72 0.54
C ASP A 44 15.06 -1.19 2.01
N LYS A 45 14.14 -0.68 2.82
CA LYS A 45 14.08 -0.88 4.27
C LYS A 45 12.87 -1.70 4.71
N LEU A 46 11.87 -1.84 3.87
CA LEU A 46 10.67 -2.62 4.18
C LEU A 46 10.98 -4.11 4.17
N SER A 47 10.56 -4.79 5.23
CA SER A 47 10.34 -6.23 5.19
C SER A 47 9.14 -6.56 4.30
N LYS A 48 9.04 -7.84 3.91
CA LYS A 48 7.89 -8.37 3.16
C LYS A 48 6.59 -8.15 3.94
N GLU A 49 6.61 -8.40 5.24
CA GLU A 49 5.46 -8.31 6.12
C GLU A 49 4.98 -6.85 6.25
N GLU A 50 5.91 -5.90 6.36
CA GLU A 50 5.58 -4.46 6.36
C GLU A 50 5.03 -4.00 5.01
N TYR A 51 5.58 -4.51 3.90
CA TYR A 51 5.05 -4.24 2.56
C TYR A 51 3.59 -4.73 2.42
N ILE A 52 3.31 -5.96 2.86
CA ILE A 52 1.95 -6.53 2.81
C ILE A 52 0.98 -5.71 3.66
N LYS A 53 1.39 -5.29 4.86
CA LYS A 53 0.57 -4.45 5.76
C LYS A 53 0.36 -3.02 5.27
N ALA A 54 1.23 -2.52 4.39
CA ALA A 54 1.07 -1.21 3.77
C ALA A 54 0.03 -1.22 2.63
N LEU A 55 -0.42 -2.40 2.21
CA LEU A 55 -1.46 -2.63 1.22
C LEU A 55 -2.75 -3.13 1.88
N PHE A 56 -3.76 -3.39 1.06
CA PHE A 56 -5.03 -4.00 1.50
C PHE A 56 -4.83 -5.48 1.85
N THR A 57 -4.91 -5.81 3.14
CA THR A 57 -4.54 -7.13 3.68
C THR A 57 -5.54 -8.22 3.30
N LEU A 58 -5.18 -9.49 3.53
CA LEU A 58 -6.11 -10.59 3.33
C LEU A 58 -7.34 -10.46 4.23
N GLU A 59 -7.14 -10.04 5.48
CA GLU A 59 -8.19 -9.76 6.43
C GLU A 59 -9.14 -8.69 5.89
N ASP A 60 -8.59 -7.61 5.31
CA ASP A 60 -9.38 -6.57 4.67
C ASP A 60 -10.16 -7.10 3.46
N VAL A 61 -9.55 -7.94 2.62
CA VAL A 61 -10.22 -8.58 1.47
C VAL A 61 -11.39 -9.46 1.92
N LYS A 62 -11.19 -10.28 2.96
CA LYS A 62 -12.24 -11.15 3.51
C LYS A 62 -13.35 -10.33 4.18
N ALA A 63 -13.00 -9.28 4.91
CA ALA A 63 -13.96 -8.36 5.51
C ALA A 63 -14.79 -7.65 4.43
N PHE A 64 -14.14 -7.13 3.39
CA PHE A 64 -14.79 -6.50 2.25
C PHE A 64 -15.78 -7.44 1.56
N GLY A 65 -15.39 -8.70 1.31
CA GLY A 65 -16.27 -9.71 0.72
C GLY A 65 -17.53 -9.94 1.56
N LYS A 66 -17.37 -10.11 2.88
CA LYS A 66 -18.49 -10.31 3.81
C LYS A 66 -19.44 -9.11 3.86
N GLU A 67 -18.89 -7.90 3.94
CA GLU A 67 -19.68 -6.66 4.04
C GLU A 67 -20.43 -6.30 2.75
N ASN A 68 -20.07 -6.91 1.63
CA ASN A 68 -20.62 -6.63 0.31
C ASN A 68 -21.16 -7.91 -0.37
N ALA A 69 -21.48 -8.94 0.40
CA ALA A 69 -21.94 -10.23 -0.12
C ALA A 69 -23.23 -10.12 -0.95
N ASP A 70 -24.06 -9.11 -0.70
CA ASP A 70 -25.27 -8.81 -1.46
C ASP A 70 -25.01 -8.10 -2.79
N LYS A 71 -23.79 -7.58 -2.99
CA LYS A 71 -23.45 -6.70 -4.12
C LYS A 71 -22.44 -7.34 -5.07
N ILE A 72 -21.47 -8.08 -4.53
CA ILE A 72 -20.43 -8.75 -5.32
C ILE A 72 -21.07 -9.92 -6.08
N SER A 73 -20.62 -10.16 -7.31
CA SER A 73 -21.07 -11.32 -8.09
C SER A 73 -20.74 -12.64 -7.37
N GLU A 74 -21.48 -13.71 -7.64
CA GLU A 74 -21.18 -15.05 -7.09
C GLU A 74 -19.74 -15.48 -7.40
N ARG A 75 -19.26 -15.19 -8.62
CA ARG A 75 -17.87 -15.45 -9.00
C ARG A 75 -16.89 -14.66 -8.13
N GLY A 76 -17.12 -13.37 -7.93
CA GLY A 76 -16.26 -12.52 -7.11
C GLY A 76 -16.22 -12.97 -5.64
N LEU A 77 -17.36 -13.38 -5.09
CA LEU A 77 -17.42 -13.92 -3.73
C LEU A 77 -16.64 -15.23 -3.60
N LYS A 78 -16.81 -16.14 -4.56
CA LYS A 78 -16.05 -17.38 -4.60
C LYS A 78 -14.55 -17.13 -4.71
N GLU A 79 -14.12 -16.18 -5.54
CA GLU A 79 -12.70 -15.79 -5.63
C GLU A 79 -12.16 -15.26 -4.30
N ILE A 80 -12.95 -14.44 -3.58
CA ILE A 80 -12.59 -13.97 -2.24
C ILE A 80 -12.54 -15.15 -1.25
N GLU A 81 -13.51 -16.07 -1.27
CA GLU A 81 -13.57 -17.23 -0.38
C GLU A 81 -12.40 -18.20 -0.61
N ASP A 82 -12.07 -18.49 -1.86
CA ASP A 82 -11.00 -19.41 -2.29
C ASP A 82 -9.58 -18.85 -2.09
N LEU A 83 -9.47 -17.56 -1.74
CA LEU A 83 -8.21 -16.89 -1.45
C LEU A 83 -7.68 -17.33 -0.08
N THR A 84 -6.67 -18.20 -0.08
CA THR A 84 -6.01 -18.66 1.15
C THR A 84 -4.87 -17.72 1.55
N PRO A 85 -4.44 -17.72 2.83
CA PRO A 85 -3.25 -17.00 3.28
C PRO A 85 -2.01 -17.28 2.43
N GLU A 86 -1.80 -18.54 2.05
CA GLU A 86 -0.65 -18.96 1.25
C GLU A 86 -0.71 -18.36 -0.16
N LYS A 87 -1.86 -18.43 -0.83
CA LYS A 87 -2.04 -17.85 -2.17
C LYS A 87 -1.87 -16.33 -2.15
N TYR A 88 -2.48 -15.66 -1.17
CA TYR A 88 -2.38 -14.21 -1.02
C TYR A 88 -0.93 -13.78 -0.75
N ASN A 89 -0.29 -14.38 0.26
CA ASN A 89 1.08 -14.05 0.64
C ASN A 89 2.07 -14.35 -0.48
N ALA A 90 1.93 -15.49 -1.18
CA ALA A 90 2.79 -15.83 -2.31
C ALA A 90 2.67 -14.81 -3.47
N ASN A 91 1.47 -14.30 -3.73
CA ASN A 91 1.26 -13.27 -4.75
C ASN A 91 1.87 -11.92 -4.34
N MET A 92 1.72 -11.52 -3.08
CA MET A 92 2.32 -10.30 -2.55
C MET A 92 3.86 -10.38 -2.50
N GLU A 93 4.39 -11.52 -2.07
CA GLU A 93 5.83 -11.81 -2.05
C GLU A 93 6.44 -11.72 -3.44
N ARG A 94 5.81 -12.37 -4.43
CA ARG A 94 6.25 -12.30 -5.82
C ARG A 94 6.29 -10.86 -6.32
N THR A 95 5.32 -10.07 -5.93
CA THR A 95 5.22 -8.66 -6.34
C THR A 95 6.31 -7.83 -5.68
N PHE A 96 6.51 -7.98 -4.36
CA PHE A 96 7.57 -7.35 -3.60
C PHE A 96 8.95 -7.65 -4.18
N ASN A 97 9.25 -8.94 -4.42
CA ASN A 97 10.53 -9.37 -4.99
C ASN A 97 10.75 -8.81 -6.39
N LYS A 98 9.73 -8.84 -7.26
CA LYS A 98 9.83 -8.26 -8.61
C LYS A 98 10.14 -6.77 -8.60
N LEU A 99 9.62 -6.01 -7.63
CA LEU A 99 9.94 -4.60 -7.48
C LEU A 99 11.42 -4.43 -7.12
N LYS A 100 11.92 -5.19 -6.14
CA LYS A 100 13.34 -5.15 -5.75
C LYS A 100 14.26 -5.56 -6.90
N GLU A 101 13.98 -6.68 -7.54
CA GLU A 101 14.73 -7.16 -8.71
C GLU A 101 14.76 -6.13 -9.85
N SER A 102 13.64 -5.43 -10.07
CA SER A 102 13.59 -4.38 -11.10
C SER A 102 14.45 -3.18 -10.72
N ALA A 103 14.40 -2.74 -9.46
CA ALA A 103 15.27 -1.67 -8.99
C ALA A 103 16.75 -2.04 -9.09
N ASP A 104 17.12 -3.24 -8.66
CA ASP A 104 18.50 -3.74 -8.77
C ASP A 104 18.96 -3.77 -10.23
N LYS A 105 18.09 -4.25 -11.14
CA LYS A 105 18.37 -4.30 -12.59
C LYS A 105 18.66 -2.91 -13.17
N TYR A 106 17.92 -1.89 -12.76
CA TYR A 106 18.05 -0.53 -13.29
C TYR A 106 18.94 0.38 -12.43
N GLY A 107 19.54 -0.14 -11.35
CA GLY A 107 20.37 0.63 -10.43
C GLY A 107 19.60 1.72 -9.67
N ILE A 108 18.32 1.48 -9.38
CA ILE A 108 17.45 2.45 -8.70
C ILE A 108 17.64 2.38 -7.20
N VAL A 109 17.91 3.54 -6.60
CA VAL A 109 17.89 3.73 -5.16
C VAL A 109 16.52 4.28 -4.78
N TRP A 110 15.68 3.45 -4.14
CA TRP A 110 14.27 3.78 -3.93
C TRP A 110 14.06 5.07 -3.13
N LYS A 111 14.92 5.38 -2.15
CA LYS A 111 14.79 6.65 -1.41
C LYS A 111 14.94 7.91 -2.29
N ASP A 112 15.62 7.78 -3.44
CA ASP A 112 16.01 8.90 -4.31
C ASP A 112 15.05 9.09 -5.50
N ILE A 113 14.01 8.25 -5.63
CA ILE A 113 13.02 8.43 -6.70
C ILE A 113 12.17 9.70 -6.51
N THR A 114 11.79 10.32 -7.62
CA THR A 114 11.00 11.57 -7.66
C THR A 114 9.66 11.32 -8.35
N TYR A 115 8.57 11.74 -7.71
CA TYR A 115 7.22 11.62 -8.27
C TYR A 115 7.07 12.53 -9.49
N GLU A 116 6.50 12.02 -10.57
CA GLU A 116 6.15 12.86 -11.72
C GLU A 116 4.64 13.04 -11.83
N ASP A 117 3.91 11.94 -12.06
CA ASP A 117 2.48 11.99 -12.33
C ASP A 117 1.78 10.67 -11.96
N TYR A 118 0.47 10.72 -11.77
CA TYR A 118 -0.37 9.56 -11.58
C TYR A 118 -1.67 9.73 -12.38
N THR A 119 -1.83 8.86 -13.37
CA THR A 119 -3.06 8.78 -14.17
C THR A 119 -3.83 7.53 -13.82
N PHE A 120 -5.15 7.58 -13.88
CA PHE A 120 -6.00 6.43 -13.54
C PHE A 120 -7.30 6.42 -14.32
N GLU A 121 -7.88 5.23 -14.41
CA GLU A 121 -9.22 4.98 -14.89
C GLU A 121 -10.00 4.22 -13.82
N GLU A 122 -11.27 4.60 -13.61
CA GLU A 122 -12.19 3.79 -12.81
C GLU A 122 -12.63 2.55 -13.61
N ARG A 123 -12.72 1.42 -12.93
CA ARG A 123 -13.14 0.14 -13.49
C ARG A 123 -14.11 -0.52 -12.52
N GLU A 124 -15.04 -1.28 -13.08
CA GLU A 124 -15.95 -2.13 -12.31
C GLU A 124 -15.85 -3.56 -12.86
N GLN A 125 -15.63 -4.51 -11.96
CA GLN A 125 -15.59 -5.94 -12.27
C GLN A 125 -16.25 -6.68 -11.11
N ASP A 126 -17.17 -7.60 -11.40
CA ASP A 126 -17.92 -8.32 -10.36
C ASP A 126 -18.66 -7.41 -9.38
N ASN A 127 -19.12 -6.25 -9.87
CA ASN A 127 -19.71 -5.15 -9.09
C ASN A 127 -18.77 -4.56 -8.02
N ILE A 128 -17.47 -4.85 -8.12
CA ILE A 128 -16.42 -4.24 -7.32
C ILE A 128 -15.84 -3.07 -8.12
N LYS A 129 -15.99 -1.86 -7.56
CA LYS A 129 -15.43 -0.64 -8.13
C LYS A 129 -14.00 -0.44 -7.66
N GLY A 130 -13.13 -0.07 -8.60
CA GLY A 130 -11.73 0.18 -8.34
C GLY A 130 -11.14 1.17 -9.33
N THR A 131 -9.86 1.47 -9.15
CA THR A 131 -9.05 2.20 -10.12
C THR A 131 -7.92 1.32 -10.61
N ARG A 132 -7.58 1.52 -11.88
CA ARG A 132 -6.34 1.04 -12.48
C ARG A 132 -5.57 2.27 -12.93
N GLY A 133 -4.36 2.46 -12.41
CA GLY A 133 -3.57 3.64 -12.73
C GLY A 133 -2.12 3.34 -13.03
N THR A 134 -1.45 4.36 -13.55
CA THR A 134 -0.02 4.36 -13.87
C THR A 134 0.62 5.48 -13.08
N LEU A 135 1.52 5.12 -12.18
CA LEU A 135 2.39 6.06 -11.48
C LEU A 135 3.68 6.19 -12.27
N SER A 136 3.98 7.43 -12.67
CA SER A 136 5.23 7.83 -13.32
C SER A 136 6.16 8.45 -12.28
N PHE A 137 7.43 8.04 -12.30
CA PHE A 137 8.47 8.58 -11.42
C PHE A 137 9.83 8.57 -12.12
N LYS A 138 10.78 9.32 -11.57
CA LYS A 138 12.16 9.39 -12.06
C LYS A 138 13.18 8.89 -11.06
N HIS A 139 14.30 8.38 -11.58
CA HIS A 139 15.55 8.19 -10.86
C HIS A 139 16.69 8.62 -11.79
N ASP A 140 17.56 9.53 -11.35
CA ASP A 140 18.65 10.09 -12.17
C ASP A 140 18.18 10.55 -13.56
N ASP A 141 17.12 11.36 -13.59
CA ASP A 141 16.43 11.88 -14.79
C ASP A 141 15.84 10.84 -15.75
N LYS A 142 15.99 9.53 -15.48
CA LYS A 142 15.36 8.45 -16.25
C LYS A 142 13.93 8.19 -15.79
N PRO A 143 12.97 8.12 -16.72
CA PRO A 143 11.57 7.88 -16.39
C PRO A 143 11.25 6.40 -16.21
N TYR A 144 10.39 6.11 -15.24
CA TYR A 144 9.90 4.78 -14.94
C TYR A 144 8.40 4.82 -14.65
N THR A 145 7.75 3.68 -14.85
CA THR A 145 6.34 3.51 -14.50
C THR A 145 6.08 2.25 -13.68
N ILE A 146 5.04 2.34 -12.86
CA ILE A 146 4.45 1.22 -12.16
C ILE A 146 2.92 1.31 -12.22
N ARG A 147 2.26 0.17 -12.38
CA ARG A 147 0.80 0.07 -12.37
C ARG A 147 0.30 -0.04 -10.93
N LEU A 148 -0.68 0.77 -10.58
CA LEU A 148 -1.37 0.74 -9.31
C LEU A 148 -2.78 0.21 -9.50
N SER A 149 -3.26 -0.55 -8.53
CA SER A 149 -4.66 -0.95 -8.43
C SER A 149 -5.17 -0.58 -7.05
N ALA A 150 -6.35 0.05 -6.99
CA ALA A 150 -6.98 0.41 -5.73
C ALA A 150 -8.48 0.09 -5.75
N LEU A 151 -9.04 -0.27 -4.61
CA LEU A 151 -10.49 -0.45 -4.41
C LEU A 151 -11.12 0.87 -4.01
N ILE A 152 -12.35 1.11 -4.49
CA ILE A 152 -13.20 2.23 -4.05
C ILE A 152 -14.16 1.69 -2.98
N MET A 153 -14.01 2.19 -1.77
CA MET A 153 -14.79 1.78 -0.59
C MET A 153 -16.17 2.46 -0.57
N LYS A 154 -17.09 1.94 0.25
CA LYS A 154 -18.45 2.52 0.41
C LYS A 154 -18.45 4.00 0.80
N ASP A 155 -17.48 4.42 1.61
CA ASP A 155 -17.29 5.81 2.04
C ASP A 155 -16.56 6.69 1.00
N LYS A 156 -16.42 6.19 -0.23
CA LYS A 156 -15.66 6.79 -1.35
C LYS A 156 -14.17 6.96 -1.06
N SER A 157 -13.63 6.29 -0.04
CA SER A 157 -12.19 6.21 0.12
C SER A 157 -11.57 5.18 -0.82
N TYR A 158 -10.27 5.29 -1.01
CA TYR A 158 -9.47 4.42 -1.86
C TYR A 158 -8.53 3.58 -0.99
N LYS A 159 -8.40 2.30 -1.33
CA LYS A 159 -7.45 1.38 -0.68
C LYS A 159 -6.55 0.77 -1.73
N LEU A 160 -5.24 1.03 -1.64
CA LEU A 160 -4.25 0.46 -2.55
C LEU A 160 -4.16 -1.06 -2.32
N ILE A 161 -4.46 -1.85 -3.34
CA ILE A 161 -4.48 -3.32 -3.26
C ILE A 161 -3.26 -3.96 -3.91
N GLY A 162 -2.54 -3.23 -4.77
CA GLY A 162 -1.39 -3.79 -5.46
C GLY A 162 -0.62 -2.77 -6.29
N MET A 163 0.66 -3.07 -6.46
CA MET A 163 1.61 -2.30 -7.26
C MET A 163 2.37 -3.28 -8.15
N SER A 164 2.38 -3.13 -9.47
CA SER A 164 2.97 -4.13 -10.36
C SER A 164 3.43 -3.54 -11.69
N GLY A 165 4.03 -4.36 -12.56
CA GLY A 165 4.32 -3.95 -13.92
C GLY A 165 5.33 -2.80 -14.01
N PHE A 166 6.37 -2.86 -13.17
CA PHE A 166 7.51 -1.96 -13.22
C PHE A 166 8.14 -1.94 -14.63
N ARG A 167 8.38 -0.76 -15.19
CA ARG A 167 9.00 -0.56 -16.51
C ARG A 167 9.86 0.71 -16.54
N GLU A 168 10.94 0.68 -17.32
CA GLU A 168 11.63 1.87 -17.82
C GLU A 168 10.86 2.36 -19.06
N ASN A 169 10.67 3.67 -19.18
CA ASN A 169 9.94 4.31 -20.29
C ASN A 169 10.86 4.91 -21.33
#